data_AF-A0A3R9PGQ4-F1
#
_entry.id   AF-A0A3R9PGQ4-F1
#
_cell.length_a   1.000
_cell.length_b   1.000
_cell.length_c   1.000
_cell.angle_alpha   90.00
_cell.angle_beta   90.00
_cell.angle_gamma   90.00
#
_symmetry.space_group_name_H-M   'P 1'
#
loop_
_entity.id
_entity.type
_entity.pdbx_description
1 polymer ?
#
loop_
_entity_poly.entity_id
_entity_poly.type
_entity_poly.pdbx_seq_one_letter_code
_entity_poly.pdbx_strand_id
1 'polypeptide(L)' 'MEYEKEQRVKRTQRDYSFAFKMLIVHEVEKGQITYKQAQAKYGIQGRSTVLTWLRKYG' A
#
# COMPACT_ATOMS: atom_id res chain seq x y z
N MET A 1 -28.91 7.95 1.62
CA MET A 1 -27.46 8.01 1.90
C MET A 1 -26.75 7.47 0.68
N GLU A 2 -26.23 8.37 -0.13
CA GLU A 2 -25.43 8.03 -1.29
C GLU A 2 -24.10 7.47 -0.79
N TYR A 3 -23.89 6.17 -0.94
CA TYR A 3 -22.57 5.59 -0.72
C TYR A 3 -21.71 6.07 -1.88
N GLU A 4 -20.95 7.15 -1.66
CA GLU A 4 -19.85 7.54 -2.52
C GLU A 4 -18.93 6.33 -2.63
N LYS A 5 -19.04 5.61 -3.75
CA LYS A 5 -18.11 4.54 -4.10
C LYS A 5 -16.81 5.24 -4.43
N GLU A 6 -16.02 5.53 -3.40
CA GLU A 6 -14.61 5.84 -3.52
C GLU A 6 -14.04 4.73 -4.40
N GLN A 7 -13.79 5.08 -5.66
CA GLN A 7 -13.28 4.18 -6.68
C GLN A 7 -11.92 3.72 -6.17
N ARG A 8 -11.90 2.62 -5.41
CA ARG A 8 -10.65 2.01 -4.93
C ARG A 8 -9.86 1.64 -6.16
N VAL A 9 -8.94 2.52 -6.54
CA VAL A 9 -8.05 2.32 -7.67
C VAL A 9 -7.25 1.07 -7.36
N LYS A 10 -7.65 -0.04 -7.97
CA LYS A 10 -6.94 -1.32 -7.84
C LYS A 10 -5.62 -1.13 -8.54
N ARG A 11 -4.52 -1.13 -7.78
CA ARG A 11 -3.18 -1.09 -8.34
C ARG A 11 -2.69 -2.50 -8.59
N THR A 12 -2.09 -2.70 -9.76
CA THR A 12 -1.48 -3.97 -10.14
C THR A 12 0.04 -3.89 -9.98
N GLN A 13 0.73 -5.02 -10.09
CA GLN A 13 2.18 -5.08 -9.87
C GLN A 13 3.00 -4.15 -10.79
N ARG A 14 2.47 -3.87 -11.99
CA ARG A 14 3.08 -2.94 -12.96
C ARG A 14 3.03 -1.48 -12.51
N ASP A 15 2.11 -1.13 -11.62
CA ASP A 15 1.90 0.24 -11.14
C ASP A 15 2.76 0.58 -9.90
N TYR A 16 3.49 -0.41 -9.36
CA TYR A 16 4.34 -0.23 -8.19
C TYR A 16 5.73 0.27 -8.59
N SER A 17 5.82 1.57 -8.88
CA SER A 17 7.10 2.24 -9.05
C SER A 17 7.97 2.13 -7.80
N PHE A 18 9.29 2.26 -7.96
CA PHE A 18 10.22 2.22 -6.83
C PHE A 18 9.89 3.28 -5.76
N ALA A 19 9.64 4.52 -6.20
CA ALA A 19 9.26 5.62 -5.31
C ALA A 19 7.97 5.30 -4.52
N PHE A 20 6.99 4.67 -5.16
CA PHE A 20 5.76 4.25 -4.49
C PHE A 20 6.00 3.20 -3.41
N LYS A 21 6.86 2.21 -3.69
CA LYS A 21 7.24 1.20 -2.69
C LYS A 21 7.94 1.83 -1.49
N MET A 22 8.86 2.76 -1.76
CA MET A 22 9.59 3.46 -0.70
C MET A 22 8.69 4.32 0.17
N LEU A 23 7.73 5.04 -0.44
CA LEU A 23 6.76 5.85 0.29
C LEU A 23 5.97 5.02 1.30
N ILE A 24 5.51 3.84 0.87
CA ILE A 24 4.75 2.93 1.74
C ILE A 24 5.61 2.34 2.85
N VAL A 25 6.84 1.92 2.53
CA VAL A 25 7.79 1.39 3.53
C VAL A 25 8.03 2.43 4.61
N HIS A 26 8.34 3.67 4.22
CA HIS A 26 8.63 4.75 5.14
C HIS A 26 7.43 5.16 6.01
N GLU A 27 6.21 5.21 5.47
CA GLU A 27 5.00 5.46 6.29
C GLU A 27 4.77 4.36 7.34
N VAL A 28 5.07 3.11 6.99
CA VAL A 28 4.91 1.96 7.90
C VAL A 28 6.03 1.90 8.95
N GLU A 29 7.28 2.18 8.58
CA GLU A 29 8.42 2.23 9.50
C GLU A 29 8.30 3.36 10.52
N LYS A 30 7.75 4.51 10.10
CA LYS A 30 7.41 5.61 11.01
C LYS A 30 6.25 5.27 11.94
N GLY A 31 5.59 4.12 11.77
CA GLY A 31 4.43 3.71 12.56
C GLY A 31 3.17 4.54 12.28
N GLN A 32 3.13 5.31 11.17
CA GLN A 32 1.97 6.13 10.83
C GLN A 32 0.79 5.27 10.38
N ILE A 33 1.08 4.19 9.67
CA ILE A 33 0.10 3.20 9.25
C ILE A 33 0.65 1.79 9.39
N THR A 34 -0.24 0.83 9.63
CA THR A 34 0.12 -0.59 9.55
C THR A 34 0.16 -1.06 8.09
N TYR A 35 0.87 -2.15 7.82
CA TYR A 35 0.89 -2.76 6.48
C TYR A 35 -0.51 -3.13 5.96
N LYS A 36 -1.46 -3.48 6.85
CA LYS A 36 -2.87 -3.76 6.48
C LYS A 36 -3.61 -2.50 6.07
N GLN A 37 -3.39 -1.40 6.78
CA GLN A 37 -3.96 -0.09 6.44
C GLN A 37 -3.37 0.44 5.13
N ALA A 38 -2.05 0.27 4.92
CA ALA A 38 -1.41 0.61 3.65
C ALA A 38 -2.04 -0.15 2.48
N GLN A 39 -2.35 -1.43 2.64
CA GLN A 39 -3.03 -2.20 1.59
C GLN A 39 -4.40 -1.64 1.21
N ALA A 40 -5.21 -1.30 2.22
CA ALA A 40 -6.53 -0.73 2.00
C ALA A 40 -6.46 0.68 1.39
N LYS A 41 -5.58 1.55 1.93
CA LYS A 41 -5.38 2.94 1.51
C LYS A 41 -4.87 3.04 0.08
N TYR A 42 -3.94 2.17 -0.30
CA TYR A 42 -3.27 2.21 -1.59
C TYR A 42 -3.81 1.22 -2.63
N GLY A 43 -4.86 0.47 -2.31
CA GLY A 43 -5.51 -0.46 -3.24
C GLY A 43 -4.62 -1.65 -3.64
N ILE A 44 -3.75 -2.10 -2.74
CA ILE A 44 -2.78 -3.18 -2.99
C ILE A 44 -3.49 -4.53 -2.82
N GLN A 45 -3.50 -5.33 -3.89
CA GLN A 45 -4.28 -6.57 -3.91
C GLN A 45 -3.60 -7.75 -3.17
N GLY A 46 -2.27 -7.75 -3.01
CA GLY A 46 -1.55 -8.86 -2.40
C GLY A 46 -1.38 -8.70 -0.88
N ARG A 47 -1.90 -9.67 -0.10
CA ARG A 47 -1.82 -9.70 1.37
C ARG A 47 -0.38 -9.66 1.92
N SER A 48 0.59 -10.15 1.17
CA SER A 48 2.01 -10.15 1.55
C SER A 48 2.83 -9.08 0.83
N THR A 49 2.27 -8.34 -0.13
CA THR A 49 3.06 -7.43 -0.99
C THR A 49 3.77 -6.34 -0.20
N VAL A 50 3.07 -5.70 0.75
CA VAL A 50 3.67 -4.67 1.61
C VAL A 50 4.72 -5.27 2.54
N LEU A 51 4.46 -6.47 3.10
CA LEU A 51 5.43 -7.21 3.91
C LEU A 51 6.71 -7.57 3.13
N THR A 52 6.57 -7.95 1.85
CA THR A 52 7.73 -8.21 0.98
C THR A 52 8.55 -6.96 0.73
N TRP A 53 7.92 -5.78 0.60
CA TRP A 53 8.64 -4.52 0.45
C TRP A 53 9.36 -4.12 1.74
N LEU A 54 8.71 -4.25 2.89
CA LEU A 54 9.34 -4.00 4.19
C LEU A 54 10.58 -4.88 4.40
N ARG A 55 10.51 -6.18 4.07
CA ARG A 55 11.68 -7.07 4.20
C ARG A 55 12.82 -6.78 3.22
N LYS A 56 12.54 -6.09 2.12
CA LYS A 56 13.51 -5.82 1.06
C LYS A 56 14.15 -4.44 1.18
N TYR A 57 13.40 -3.46 1.69
CA TYR A 57 13.76 -2.05 1.68
C TYR A 57 13.76 -1.38 3.06
N GLY A 58 13.18 -2.03 4.07
CA GLY A 58 13.32 -1.62 5.46
C GLY A 58 14.43 -2.37 6.20
#